data_AF-A0AAU7W3C5-F1
#
_entry.id   AF-A0AAU7W3C5-F1
#
_cell.length_a   1.000
_cell.length_b   1.000
_cell.length_c   1.000
_cell.angle_alpha   90.00
_cell.angle_beta   90.00
_cell.angle_gamma   90.00
#
_symmetry.space_group_name_H-M   'P 1'
#
loop_
_entity.id
_entity.type
_entity.pdbx_description
1 polymer ?
#
loop_
_entity_poly.entity_id
_entity_poly.type
_entity_poly.pdbx_seq_one_letter_code
_entity_poly.pdbx_strand_id
1 'polypeptide(L)'
;MAKKTTAQRTAEAAVDAAKDAAKDAKKLIKSLPKKAAKKLKPLVEDAKDASKVSKKKVADKPKKVTKSATAATERLQVATARFEAAKKADKKKADLKKAEKKAEKKADEKSRAPKKTAPTKGAVIAPAPVDAPAATPAPVVTPTRRVKTPVIKAPAVEAPASTGDLSALTVVELRSRARAAGHVGYSRLSKAALIDLLAR
;
A
#
# COMPACT_ATOMS: atom_id res chain seq x y z
N MET A 1 -23.25 -20.88 34.16
CA MET A 1 -22.85 -20.27 32.87
C MET A 1 -21.43 -19.72 33.00
N ALA A 2 -20.43 -20.33 32.35
CA ALA A 2 -19.09 -19.75 32.34
C ALA A 2 -19.12 -18.43 31.54
N LYS A 3 -18.66 -17.34 32.16
CA LYS A 3 -18.57 -16.03 31.49
C LYS A 3 -17.57 -16.14 30.35
N LYS A 4 -17.87 -15.55 29.19
CA LYS A 4 -16.92 -15.46 28.07
C LYS A 4 -15.62 -14.85 28.56
N THR A 5 -14.49 -15.44 28.18
CA THR A 5 -13.17 -14.88 28.52
C THR A 5 -12.96 -13.57 27.78
N THR A 6 -12.07 -12.72 28.29
CA THR A 6 -11.72 -11.46 27.62
C THR A 6 -11.27 -11.69 26.19
N ALA A 7 -10.50 -12.75 25.94
CA ALA A 7 -10.03 -13.12 24.60
C ALA A 7 -11.18 -13.50 23.64
N GLN A 8 -12.23 -14.16 24.14
CA GLN A 8 -13.40 -14.47 23.34
C GLN A 8 -14.18 -13.20 23.00
N ARG A 9 -14.35 -12.28 23.96
CA ARG A 9 -15.00 -10.98 23.70
C ARG A 9 -14.24 -10.14 22.69
N THR A 10 -12.90 -10.09 22.78
CA THR A 10 -12.09 -9.36 21.79
C THR A 10 -12.18 -10.00 20.39
N ALA A 11 -12.26 -11.33 20.33
CA ALA A 11 -12.44 -12.03 19.06
C ALA A 11 -13.81 -11.75 18.44
N GLU A 12 -14.88 -11.71 19.24
CA GLU A 12 -16.22 -11.31 18.79
C GLU A 12 -16.22 -9.86 18.29
N ALA A 13 -15.65 -8.93 19.06
CA ALA A 13 -15.55 -7.54 18.66
C ALA A 13 -14.74 -7.36 17.35
N ALA A 14 -13.66 -8.12 17.16
CA ALA A 14 -12.88 -8.07 15.92
C ALA A 14 -13.66 -8.63 14.71
N VAL A 15 -14.46 -9.67 14.91
CA VAL A 15 -15.34 -10.25 13.88
C VAL A 15 -16.44 -9.27 13.47
N ASP A 16 -17.04 -8.58 14.45
CA ASP A 16 -18.04 -7.54 14.20
C ASP A 16 -17.43 -6.32 13.49
N ALA A 17 -16.24 -5.88 13.91
CA ALA A 17 -15.50 -4.81 13.24
C ALA A 17 -15.17 -5.17 11.78
N ALA A 18 -14.77 -6.41 11.50
CA ALA A 18 -14.55 -6.89 10.14
C ALA A 18 -15.83 -6.88 9.30
N LYS A 19 -16.96 -7.26 9.90
CA LYS A 19 -18.28 -7.23 9.24
C LYS A 19 -18.68 -5.81 8.88
N ASP A 20 -18.51 -4.85 9.78
CA ASP A 20 -18.91 -3.47 9.55
C ASP A 20 -17.97 -2.77 8.56
N ALA A 21 -16.66 -2.98 8.69
CA ALA A 21 -15.69 -2.49 7.71
C ALA A 21 -16.00 -3.03 6.30
N ALA A 22 -16.37 -4.32 6.17
CA ALA A 22 -16.77 -4.90 4.89
C ALA A 22 -18.04 -4.26 4.31
N LYS A 23 -19.05 -3.94 5.16
CA LYS A 23 -20.26 -3.24 4.72
C LYS A 23 -19.93 -1.83 4.23
N ASP A 24 -19.12 -1.08 4.97
CA ASP A 24 -18.77 0.30 4.63
C ASP A 24 -17.92 0.36 3.38
N ALA A 25 -16.96 -0.54 3.24
CA ALA A 25 -16.20 -0.69 2.00
C ALA A 25 -17.10 -1.13 0.82
N LYS A 26 -18.13 -1.97 1.04
CA LYS A 26 -19.11 -2.31 -0.01
C LYS A 26 -19.94 -1.09 -0.44
N LYS A 27 -20.30 -0.19 0.49
CA LYS A 27 -20.95 1.10 0.15
C LYS A 27 -19.98 1.98 -0.63
N LEU A 28 -18.74 2.07 -0.19
CA LEU A 28 -17.69 2.87 -0.82
C LEU A 28 -17.41 2.41 -2.26
N ILE A 29 -17.38 1.09 -2.52
CA ILE A 29 -17.26 0.51 -3.88
C ILE A 29 -18.34 1.02 -4.84
N LYS A 30 -19.58 1.21 -4.37
CA LYS A 30 -20.68 1.69 -5.22
C LYS A 30 -20.50 3.15 -5.66
N SER A 31 -19.75 3.93 -4.88
CA SER A 31 -19.48 5.36 -5.14
C SER A 31 -18.12 5.64 -5.78
N LEU A 32 -17.28 4.62 -5.93
CA LEU A 32 -15.92 4.73 -6.47
C LEU A 32 -15.87 4.45 -7.98
N PRO A 33 -14.89 5.00 -8.71
CA PRO A 33 -14.65 4.66 -10.11
C PRO A 33 -14.33 3.16 -10.29
N LYS A 34 -14.72 2.59 -11.44
CA LYS A 34 -14.60 1.15 -11.77
C LYS A 34 -13.22 0.55 -11.47
N LYS A 35 -12.14 1.31 -11.68
CA LYS A 35 -10.76 0.86 -11.40
C LYS A 35 -10.47 0.71 -9.89
N ALA A 36 -10.95 1.64 -9.06
CA ALA A 36 -10.79 1.57 -7.61
C ALA A 36 -11.71 0.51 -7.01
N ALA A 37 -12.96 0.44 -7.48
CA ALA A 37 -13.91 -0.61 -7.11
C ALA A 37 -13.35 -2.02 -7.34
N LYS A 38 -12.71 -2.28 -8.49
CA LYS A 38 -12.08 -3.58 -8.79
C LYS A 38 -11.01 -3.98 -7.78
N LYS A 39 -10.22 -3.02 -7.28
CA LYS A 39 -9.14 -3.27 -6.31
C LYS A 39 -9.66 -3.46 -4.89
N LEU A 40 -10.78 -2.84 -4.52
CA LEU A 40 -11.36 -2.95 -3.17
C LEU A 40 -12.18 -4.23 -2.99
N LYS A 41 -12.84 -4.74 -4.06
CA LYS A 41 -13.65 -5.97 -4.03
C LYS A 41 -12.99 -7.17 -3.33
N PRO A 42 -11.77 -7.61 -3.71
CA PRO A 42 -11.15 -8.77 -3.07
C PRO A 42 -10.89 -8.57 -1.57
N LEU A 43 -10.55 -7.35 -1.15
CA LEU A 43 -10.33 -7.03 0.27
C LEU A 43 -11.64 -7.02 1.06
N VAL A 44 -12.74 -6.62 0.42
CA VAL A 44 -14.09 -6.70 1.02
C VAL A 44 -14.52 -8.15 1.20
N GLU A 45 -14.23 -9.03 0.23
CA GLU A 45 -14.52 -10.46 0.40
C GLU A 45 -13.64 -11.09 1.49
N ASP A 46 -12.34 -10.78 1.57
CA ASP A 46 -11.45 -11.24 2.65
C ASP A 46 -11.99 -10.83 4.04
N ALA A 47 -12.42 -9.57 4.20
CA ALA A 47 -13.03 -9.09 5.44
C ALA A 47 -14.38 -9.77 5.75
N LYS A 48 -15.20 -10.07 4.74
CA LYS A 48 -16.44 -10.86 4.94
C LYS A 48 -16.13 -12.27 5.39
N ASP A 49 -15.16 -12.94 4.79
CA ASP A 49 -14.84 -14.31 5.14
C ASP A 49 -14.22 -14.41 6.53
N ALA A 50 -13.42 -13.41 6.93
CA ALA A 50 -12.96 -13.25 8.31
C ALA A 50 -14.13 -13.06 9.31
N SER A 51 -15.25 -12.45 8.88
CA SER A 51 -16.44 -12.27 9.71
C SER A 51 -17.36 -13.50 9.83
N LYS A 52 -17.21 -14.50 8.94
CA LYS A 52 -18.06 -15.71 8.90
C LYS A 52 -17.55 -16.85 9.79
N VAL A 53 -16.64 -16.57 10.72
CA VAL A 53 -16.10 -17.58 11.63
C VAL A 53 -17.17 -18.12 12.58
N SER A 54 -17.14 -19.42 12.84
CA SER A 54 -18.12 -20.04 13.73
C SER A 54 -17.87 -19.68 15.20
N LYS A 55 -18.95 -19.61 16.00
CA LYS A 55 -18.89 -19.39 17.45
C LYS A 55 -17.94 -20.37 18.16
N LYS A 56 -17.88 -21.62 17.67
CA LYS A 56 -16.93 -22.63 18.16
C LYS A 56 -15.47 -22.22 17.92
N LYS A 57 -15.14 -21.68 16.74
CA LYS A 57 -13.78 -21.24 16.43
C LYS A 57 -13.36 -19.99 17.21
N VAL A 58 -14.32 -19.11 17.51
CA VAL A 58 -14.14 -17.97 18.42
C VAL A 58 -13.84 -18.46 19.84
N ALA A 59 -14.53 -19.50 20.30
CA ALA A 59 -14.31 -20.09 21.63
C ALA A 59 -12.97 -20.85 21.74
N ASP A 60 -12.65 -21.68 20.75
CA ASP A 60 -11.47 -22.56 20.74
C ASP A 60 -10.17 -21.82 20.42
N LYS A 61 -10.21 -20.85 19.49
CA LYS A 61 -9.01 -20.17 18.98
C LYS A 61 -9.20 -18.64 18.92
N PRO A 62 -9.55 -17.98 20.04
CA PRO A 62 -9.88 -16.55 20.06
C PRO A 62 -8.73 -15.68 19.55
N LYS A 63 -7.49 -15.98 19.93
CA LYS A 63 -6.31 -15.23 19.49
C LYS A 63 -6.08 -15.31 17.98
N LYS A 64 -6.36 -16.47 17.35
CA LYS A 64 -6.22 -16.64 15.90
C LYS A 64 -7.31 -15.89 15.14
N VAL A 65 -8.55 -15.97 15.63
CA VAL A 65 -9.69 -15.24 15.05
C VAL A 65 -9.46 -13.74 15.14
N THR A 66 -9.03 -13.24 16.30
CA THR A 66 -8.71 -11.82 16.49
C THR A 66 -7.65 -11.38 15.48
N LYS A 67 -6.52 -12.10 15.41
CA LYS A 67 -5.42 -11.75 14.49
C LYS A 67 -5.84 -11.78 13.01
N SER A 68 -6.67 -12.74 12.59
CA SER A 68 -7.13 -12.79 11.21
C SER A 68 -8.11 -11.67 10.90
N ALA A 69 -9.06 -11.40 11.80
CA ALA A 69 -10.06 -10.35 11.61
C ALA A 69 -9.40 -8.96 11.62
N THR A 70 -8.49 -8.69 12.55
CA THR A 70 -7.76 -7.42 12.62
C THR A 70 -6.88 -7.21 11.39
N ALA A 71 -6.17 -8.25 10.92
CA ALA A 71 -5.36 -8.15 9.71
C ALA A 71 -6.21 -7.86 8.46
N ALA A 72 -7.39 -8.48 8.34
CA ALA A 72 -8.31 -8.20 7.23
C ALA A 72 -8.85 -6.76 7.29
N THR A 73 -9.23 -6.28 8.48
CA THR A 73 -9.65 -4.88 8.67
C THR A 73 -8.53 -3.88 8.38
N GLU A 74 -7.31 -4.14 8.82
CA GLU A 74 -6.16 -3.25 8.56
C GLU A 74 -5.88 -3.13 7.06
N ARG A 75 -5.85 -4.25 6.34
CA ARG A 75 -5.68 -4.25 4.88
C ARG A 75 -6.78 -3.46 4.17
N LEU A 76 -8.03 -3.64 4.62
CA LEU A 76 -9.17 -2.94 4.07
C LEU A 76 -9.08 -1.44 4.34
N GLN A 77 -8.76 -1.04 5.57
CA GLN A 77 -8.60 0.36 5.99
C GLN A 77 -7.47 1.06 5.23
N VAL A 78 -6.32 0.41 5.09
CA VAL A 78 -5.19 0.96 4.32
C VAL A 78 -5.59 1.16 2.86
N ALA A 79 -6.32 0.20 2.27
CA ALA A 79 -6.80 0.33 0.90
C ALA A 79 -7.83 1.44 0.76
N THR A 80 -8.84 1.53 1.64
CA THR A 80 -9.82 2.61 1.61
C THR A 80 -9.16 3.97 1.77
N ALA A 81 -8.21 4.11 2.70
CA ALA A 81 -7.45 5.35 2.90
C ALA A 81 -6.66 5.76 1.65
N ARG A 82 -6.00 4.81 0.98
CA ARG A 82 -5.31 5.07 -0.30
C ARG A 82 -6.26 5.56 -1.39
N PHE A 83 -7.48 5.02 -1.46
CA PHE A 83 -8.47 5.46 -2.44
C PHE A 83 -9.08 6.82 -2.11
N GLU A 84 -9.28 7.15 -0.84
CA GLU A 84 -9.71 8.48 -0.44
C GLU A 84 -8.64 9.54 -0.69
N ALA A 85 -7.37 9.21 -0.43
CA ALA A 85 -6.24 10.07 -0.78
C ALA A 85 -6.16 10.30 -2.29
N ALA A 86 -6.32 9.23 -3.10
CA ALA A 86 -6.37 9.35 -4.55
C ALA A 86 -7.54 10.23 -5.03
N LYS A 87 -8.74 10.08 -4.42
CA LYS A 87 -9.90 10.93 -4.74
C LYS A 87 -9.63 12.42 -4.48
N LYS A 88 -8.91 12.76 -3.41
CA LYS A 88 -8.51 14.16 -3.12
C LYS A 88 -7.47 14.68 -4.11
N ALA A 89 -6.55 13.84 -4.58
CA ALA A 89 -5.55 14.20 -5.58
C ALA A 89 -6.15 14.40 -6.99
N ASP A 90 -7.06 13.50 -7.40
CA ASP A 90 -7.78 13.61 -8.67
C ASP A 90 -8.67 14.86 -8.72
N LYS A 91 -9.28 15.26 -7.60
CA LYS A 91 -10.09 16.49 -7.54
C LYS A 91 -9.24 17.75 -7.77
N LYS A 92 -8.01 17.82 -7.23
CA LYS A 92 -7.08 18.94 -7.50
C LYS A 92 -6.60 19.00 -8.96
N LYS A 93 -6.41 17.84 -9.61
CA LYS A 93 -6.02 17.78 -11.04
C LYS A 93 -7.20 18.14 -11.97
N ALA A 94 -8.43 17.86 -11.57
CA ALA A 94 -9.63 18.17 -12.34
C ALA A 94 -9.96 19.68 -12.37
N ASP A 95 -9.73 20.41 -11.27
CA ASP A 95 -9.90 21.86 -11.22
C ASP A 95 -8.88 22.60 -12.11
N LEU A 96 -7.62 22.14 -12.16
CA LEU A 96 -6.59 22.72 -13.03
C LEU A 96 -6.89 22.52 -14.52
N LYS A 97 -7.39 21.35 -14.93
CA LYS A 97 -7.78 21.10 -16.34
C LYS A 97 -9.06 21.83 -16.77
N LYS A 98 -9.90 22.27 -15.83
CA LYS A 98 -11.11 23.06 -16.15
C LYS A 98 -10.81 24.55 -16.31
N ALA A 99 -9.70 25.03 -15.72
CA ALA A 99 -9.19 26.38 -15.93
C ALA A 99 -8.52 26.56 -17.32
N GLU A 100 -7.75 25.57 -17.79
CA GLU A 100 -7.10 25.65 -19.12
C GLU A 100 -8.11 25.58 -20.28
N LYS A 101 -9.19 24.80 -20.15
CA LYS A 101 -10.23 24.70 -21.20
C LYS A 101 -11.15 25.91 -21.33
N LYS A 102 -11.06 26.90 -20.42
CA LYS A 102 -11.79 28.18 -20.53
C LYS A 102 -10.95 29.31 -21.14
N ALA A 103 -9.63 29.15 -21.28
CA ALA A 103 -8.77 30.13 -21.93
C ALA A 103 -8.75 29.99 -23.47
N GLU A 104 -9.02 28.79 -24.00
CA GLU A 104 -8.93 28.53 -25.45
C GLU A 104 -10.24 28.73 -26.22
N LYS A 105 -11.31 29.22 -25.58
CA LYS A 105 -12.63 29.45 -26.22
C LYS A 105 -13.03 30.93 -26.35
N LYS A 106 -12.11 31.87 -26.13
CA LYS A 106 -12.35 33.32 -26.30
C LYS A 106 -11.44 34.00 -27.32
N ALA A 107 -10.79 33.24 -28.21
CA ALA A 107 -9.95 33.80 -29.28
C ALA A 107 -10.42 33.44 -30.70
N ASP A 108 -11.50 32.68 -30.88
CA ASP A 108 -11.99 32.25 -32.21
C ASP A 108 -13.43 32.73 -32.44
N GLU A 109 -13.65 34.05 -32.36
CA GLU A 109 -14.92 34.66 -32.80
C GLU A 109 -14.67 36.06 -33.40
N LYS A 110 -13.65 36.20 -34.26
CA LYS A 110 -13.55 37.40 -35.13
C LYS A 110 -12.89 37.20 -36.49
N SER A 111 -13.06 36.05 -37.13
CA SER A 111 -12.69 35.92 -38.54
C SER A 111 -13.41 34.73 -39.19
N ARG A 112 -14.73 34.88 -39.40
CA ARG A 112 -15.50 34.04 -40.32
C ARG A 112 -16.02 34.91 -41.46
N ALA A 113 -15.39 34.77 -42.62
CA ALA A 113 -16.03 34.95 -43.92
C ALA A 113 -15.35 34.03 -44.95
N PRO A 114 -16.09 33.51 -45.95
CA PRO A 114 -15.90 32.14 -46.44
C PRO A 114 -15.51 32.05 -47.92
N LYS A 115 -14.71 31.05 -48.32
CA LYS A 115 -14.64 30.53 -49.70
C LYS A 115 -14.35 29.02 -49.63
N LYS A 116 -15.35 28.15 -49.85
CA LYS A 116 -15.67 27.46 -51.13
C LYS A 116 -14.43 26.89 -51.85
N THR A 117 -14.27 25.57 -51.83
CA THR A 117 -14.42 24.63 -52.96
C THR A 117 -14.24 23.18 -52.48
N ALA A 118 -15.02 22.27 -53.05
CA ALA A 118 -14.98 20.81 -52.85
C ALA A 118 -14.37 20.15 -54.13
N PRO A 119 -14.45 18.82 -54.37
CA PRO A 119 -13.76 17.70 -53.72
C PRO A 119 -13.11 16.71 -54.75
N THR A 120 -12.15 15.86 -54.34
CA THR A 120 -11.71 14.67 -55.12
C THR A 120 -11.24 13.57 -54.13
N LYS A 121 -11.96 12.44 -53.96
CA LYS A 121 -11.98 11.15 -54.69
C LYS A 121 -10.70 10.28 -54.56
N GLY A 122 -10.89 9.03 -54.10
CA GLY A 122 -9.98 7.87 -54.24
C GLY A 122 -9.46 7.34 -52.89
N ALA A 123 -9.93 6.22 -52.30
CA ALA A 123 -9.63 4.82 -52.69
C ALA A 123 -8.10 4.54 -52.58
N VAL A 124 -7.53 3.53 -51.91
CA VAL A 124 -7.95 2.15 -51.63
C VAL A 124 -6.75 1.45 -50.91
N ILE A 125 -7.04 0.57 -49.94
CA ILE A 125 -6.41 -0.75 -49.63
C ILE A 125 -4.91 -0.84 -49.21
N ALA A 126 -4.71 -1.48 -48.05
CA ALA A 126 -3.46 -2.09 -47.58
C ALA A 126 -3.17 -3.42 -48.29
N PRO A 127 -1.91 -3.91 -48.34
CA PRO A 127 -1.66 -5.14 -47.57
C PRO A 127 -0.24 -5.27 -46.98
N ALA A 128 -0.13 -6.12 -45.95
CA ALA A 128 1.10 -6.74 -45.46
C ALA A 128 1.66 -7.75 -46.49
N PRO A 129 2.95 -8.15 -46.42
CA PRO A 129 3.35 -9.38 -45.68
C PRO A 129 4.76 -9.24 -45.04
N VAL A 130 5.28 -10.07 -44.13
CA VAL A 130 5.82 -11.44 -44.28
C VAL A 130 6.21 -11.91 -42.86
N ASP A 131 5.74 -13.06 -42.40
CA ASP A 131 6.41 -14.39 -42.42
C ASP A 131 7.36 -14.63 -41.24
N ALA A 132 7.07 -15.70 -40.49
CA ALA A 132 7.86 -16.30 -39.41
C ALA A 132 8.97 -17.20 -40.03
N PRO A 133 9.91 -17.90 -39.32
CA PRO A 133 9.61 -18.81 -38.22
C PRO A 133 10.69 -19.02 -37.12
N ALA A 134 10.25 -19.69 -36.06
CA ALA A 134 10.93 -20.70 -35.22
C ALA A 134 12.40 -20.51 -34.75
N ALA A 135 12.60 -20.59 -33.42
CA ALA A 135 13.25 -21.75 -32.78
C ALA A 135 13.51 -21.50 -31.28
N THR A 136 12.90 -22.32 -30.42
CA THR A 136 13.41 -22.72 -29.10
C THR A 136 14.74 -23.47 -29.26
N PRO A 137 15.70 -23.35 -28.31
CA PRO A 137 15.67 -24.20 -27.11
C PRO A 137 16.21 -23.53 -25.82
N ALA A 138 15.72 -24.00 -24.67
CA ALA A 138 16.33 -23.80 -23.34
C ALA A 138 17.67 -24.58 -23.26
N PRO A 139 18.65 -24.24 -22.39
CA PRO A 139 18.51 -24.53 -20.96
C PRO A 139 19.30 -23.62 -19.97
N VAL A 140 18.97 -23.79 -18.68
CA VAL A 140 19.68 -23.45 -17.42
C VAL A 140 20.86 -22.46 -17.46
N VAL A 141 20.74 -21.31 -16.76
CA VAL A 141 21.77 -20.85 -15.80
C VAL A 141 21.10 -19.97 -14.72
N THR A 142 21.17 -20.40 -13.47
CA THR A 142 21.03 -19.54 -12.29
C THR A 142 22.30 -18.71 -12.08
N PRO A 143 22.24 -17.38 -11.91
CA PRO A 143 23.28 -16.66 -11.20
C PRO A 143 22.71 -15.97 -9.96
N THR A 144 23.02 -16.58 -8.82
CA THR A 144 23.63 -15.97 -7.65
C THR A 144 23.27 -14.49 -7.38
N ARG A 145 22.48 -14.31 -6.32
CA ARG A 145 22.29 -13.10 -5.52
C ARG A 145 23.61 -12.36 -5.29
N ARG A 146 23.90 -11.36 -6.12
CA ARG A 146 24.99 -10.40 -5.90
C ARG A 146 24.42 -9.21 -5.14
N VAL A 147 24.55 -9.24 -3.82
CA VAL A 147 24.29 -8.08 -2.97
C VAL A 147 25.37 -7.04 -3.32
N LYS A 148 25.00 -6.02 -4.10
CA LYS A 148 25.80 -4.81 -4.22
C LYS A 148 25.63 -4.03 -2.92
N THR A 149 26.60 -4.14 -2.02
CA THR A 149 26.84 -3.14 -0.98
C THR A 149 27.60 -1.96 -1.60
N PRO A 150 26.99 -0.77 -1.76
CA PRO A 150 27.78 0.43 -1.91
C PRO A 150 28.32 0.82 -0.53
N VAL A 151 29.65 1.00 -0.50
CA VAL A 151 30.41 1.65 0.56
C VAL A 151 29.77 3.01 0.85
N ILE A 152 29.36 3.25 2.10
CA ILE A 152 29.02 4.60 2.58
C ILE A 152 29.97 4.92 3.74
N LYS A 153 31.01 5.65 3.35
CA LYS A 153 31.69 6.76 4.03
C LYS A 153 31.15 7.08 5.44
N ALA A 154 32.02 6.95 6.44
CA ALA A 154 31.88 7.60 7.74
C ALA A 154 31.67 9.12 7.54
N PRO A 155 30.89 9.76 8.42
CA PRO A 155 31.55 10.71 9.29
C PRO A 155 31.00 10.76 10.72
N ALA A 156 31.86 11.34 11.56
CA ALA A 156 31.55 12.13 12.75
C ALA A 156 31.12 11.39 14.03
N VAL A 157 32.15 11.22 14.86
CA VAL A 157 32.15 11.22 16.32
C VAL A 157 31.10 12.19 16.88
N GLU A 158 30.15 11.69 17.68
CA GLU A 158 29.39 12.49 18.62
C GLU A 158 29.62 11.92 20.03
N ALA A 159 29.80 12.86 20.96
CA ALA A 159 30.13 12.74 22.38
C ALA A 159 29.33 11.67 23.16
N PRO A 160 29.83 11.19 24.32
CA PRO A 160 29.17 10.15 25.09
C PRO A 160 27.76 10.60 25.48
N ALA A 161 26.77 9.94 24.89
CA ALA A 161 25.37 10.15 25.24
C ALA A 161 25.21 9.84 26.73
N SER A 162 24.72 10.82 27.49
CA SER A 162 24.44 10.61 28.90
C SER A 162 23.40 9.48 29.02
N THR A 163 23.54 8.63 30.03
CA THR A 163 22.64 7.47 30.24
C THR A 163 21.16 7.87 30.36
N GLY A 164 20.89 9.11 30.79
CA GLY A 164 19.56 9.73 30.78
C GLY A 164 18.95 9.85 29.37
N ASP A 165 19.75 10.27 28.38
CA ASP A 165 19.30 10.40 26.99
C ASP A 165 19.01 9.03 26.36
N LEU A 166 19.82 8.02 26.69
CA LEU A 166 19.62 6.65 26.22
C LEU A 166 18.35 6.01 26.82
N SER A 167 17.98 6.38 28.04
CA SER A 167 16.78 5.86 28.70
C SER A 167 15.48 6.37 28.08
N ALA A 168 15.49 7.60 27.55
CA ALA A 168 14.37 8.20 26.83
C ALA A 168 14.11 7.52 25.46
N LEU A 169 15.13 6.92 24.86
CA LEU A 169 15.02 6.25 23.56
C LEU A 169 14.19 4.97 23.62
N THR A 170 13.54 4.67 22.50
CA THR A 170 12.85 3.40 22.29
C THR A 170 13.84 2.27 21.99
N VAL A 171 13.41 1.02 22.18
CA VAL A 171 14.23 -0.17 21.89
C VAL A 171 14.69 -0.22 20.44
N VAL A 172 13.90 0.30 19.50
CA VAL A 172 14.24 0.33 18.06
C VAL A 172 15.38 1.33 17.79
N GLU A 173 15.33 2.51 18.40
CA GLU A 173 16.37 3.53 18.28
C GLU A 173 17.67 3.06 18.92
N LEU A 174 17.59 2.44 20.11
CA LEU A 174 18.74 1.84 20.78
C LEU A 174 19.41 0.76 19.92
N ARG A 175 18.64 -0.13 19.29
CA ARG A 175 19.19 -1.13 18.36
C ARG A 175 19.81 -0.51 17.11
N SER A 176 19.26 0.62 16.65
CA SER A 176 19.80 1.33 15.49
C SER A 176 21.12 2.01 15.82
N ARG A 177 21.23 2.63 17.00
CA ARG A 177 22.50 3.11 17.54
C ARG A 177 23.51 1.99 17.76
N ALA A 178 23.08 0.86 18.34
CA ALA A 178 23.96 -0.30 18.53
C ALA A 178 24.52 -0.83 17.19
N ARG A 179 23.69 -0.82 16.13
CA ARG A 179 24.16 -1.13 14.77
C ARG A 179 25.13 -0.09 14.23
N ALA A 180 24.85 1.20 14.42
CA ALA A 180 25.71 2.28 13.96
C ALA A 180 27.07 2.28 14.66
N ALA A 181 27.09 1.94 15.95
CA ALA A 181 28.29 1.71 16.75
C ALA A 181 28.99 0.36 16.46
N GLY A 182 28.44 -0.47 15.56
CA GLY A 182 29.07 -1.71 15.11
C GLY A 182 28.94 -2.89 16.08
N HIS A 183 28.11 -2.79 17.12
CA HIS A 183 27.89 -3.92 18.02
C HIS A 183 27.13 -5.05 17.29
N VAL A 184 27.39 -6.30 17.70
CA VAL A 184 26.72 -7.51 17.19
C VAL A 184 25.99 -8.20 18.34
N GLY A 185 24.93 -8.94 18.06
CA GLY A 185 24.17 -9.68 19.10
C GLY A 185 23.17 -8.83 19.90
N TYR A 186 23.11 -7.51 19.67
CA TYR A 186 22.20 -6.58 20.37
C TYR A 186 20.71 -6.91 20.21
N SER A 187 20.32 -7.67 19.18
CA SER A 187 18.91 -8.01 18.90
C SER A 187 18.23 -8.81 20.02
N ARG A 188 19.00 -9.54 20.84
CA ARG A 188 18.49 -10.36 21.95
C ARG A 188 18.52 -9.63 23.29
N LEU A 189 19.12 -8.45 23.34
CA LEU A 189 19.27 -7.67 24.57
C LEU A 189 17.96 -6.97 24.94
N SER A 190 17.74 -6.85 26.25
CA SER A 190 16.67 -6.05 26.84
C SER A 190 16.97 -4.56 26.72
N LYS A 191 15.98 -3.68 26.97
CA LYS A 191 16.19 -2.22 26.89
C LYS A 191 17.32 -1.75 27.80
N ALA A 192 17.36 -2.22 29.04
CA ALA A 192 18.42 -1.89 30.00
C ALA A 192 19.81 -2.36 29.49
N ALA A 193 19.91 -3.62 29.05
CA ALA A 193 21.18 -4.15 28.53
C ALA A 193 21.65 -3.45 27.24
N LEU A 194 20.74 -2.91 26.43
CA LEU A 194 21.09 -2.07 25.28
C LEU A 194 21.63 -0.71 25.70
N ILE A 195 21.09 -0.11 26.77
CA ILE A 195 21.58 1.15 27.33
C ILE A 195 22.97 0.94 27.91
N ASP A 196 23.17 -0.09 28.72
CA ASP A 196 24.46 -0.42 29.31
C ASP A 196 25.55 -0.69 28.27
N LEU A 197 25.17 -1.35 27.15
CA LEU A 197 26.09 -1.61 26.05
C LEU A 197 26.50 -0.35 25.29
N LEU A 198 25.60 0.63 25.18
CA LEU A 198 25.85 1.91 24.51
C LEU A 198 26.47 2.99 25.41
N ALA A 199 26.47 2.77 26.72
CA ALA A 199 27.10 3.65 27.70
C ALA A 199 28.58 3.32 27.97
N ARG A 200 29.13 2.30 27.31
CA ARG A 200 30.53 1.90 27.34
C ARG A 200 31.32 2.61 26.24
#